data_AF-A0A7C7VM30-F1
#
_entry.id   AF-A0A7C7VM30-F1
#
_cell.length_a   1.000
_cell.length_b   1.000
_cell.length_c   1.000
_cell.angle_alpha   90.00
_cell.angle_beta   90.00
_cell.angle_gamma   90.00
#
_symmetry.space_group_name_H-M   'P 1'
#
loop_
_entity.id
_entity.type
_entity.pdbx_description
1 polymer ?
#
loop_
_entity_poly.entity_id
_entity_poly.type
_entity_poly.pdbx_seq_one_letter_code
_entity_poly.pdbx_strand_id
1 'polypeptide(L)'
;MVKMKVEVFERFIREYYYDELVEVVQNYPERQSLVIDFKDLDRFDTELADQLLDNPDETIPLLKQAVAEVFIPAAKEIKINYRFKNLPKSREIRIRDIRSEHLGKLIAVEGIVRVRGEVRPEITKAIFECPGCGKEITIDQVGDLKPPVECECGRTRNFKLKKRVFSDVQRLLIEEPAEILVGGEAPSDIHVKLSEDLASPSAQAKIIPGNKVRIIGITRELPVRGKSLKYDIYLEANYVEPRELEWEELRITDEDIKRMKRLAKSKDVYDKLIKSIAPSIFGYEDIKEAIALQIFGAPAKRMPDGSRVRGDIHILVVGDPATGKTKMLEYVSKLVPRSRYVSGKGVSGVGLCVAPGSFVQLSDGSVREIRELVEEQFGFSKPEKVEVGVFRVKNKEGIK
;
A
#
# COMPACT_ATOMS: atom_id res chain seq x y z
N MET A 1 29.80 16.11 -17.80
CA MET A 1 29.05 15.86 -16.54
C MET A 1 28.15 14.63 -16.66
N VAL A 2 27.21 14.57 -17.62
CA VAL A 2 26.30 13.40 -17.78
C VAL A 2 27.04 12.06 -17.93
N LYS A 3 28.02 11.98 -18.85
CA LYS A 3 28.82 10.76 -19.06
C LYS A 3 29.54 10.26 -17.80
N MET A 4 30.08 11.20 -17.01
CA MET A 4 30.76 10.90 -15.74
C MET A 4 29.80 10.31 -14.70
N LYS A 5 28.54 10.77 -14.65
CA LYS A 5 27.53 10.23 -13.74
C LYS A 5 27.07 8.83 -14.13
N VAL A 6 26.97 8.55 -15.44
CA VAL A 6 26.68 7.21 -15.96
C VAL A 6 27.78 6.22 -15.56
N GLU A 7 29.05 6.61 -15.69
CA GLU A 7 30.21 5.81 -15.25
C GLU A 7 30.21 5.55 -13.72
N VAL A 8 29.75 6.51 -12.92
CA VAL A 8 29.58 6.33 -11.46
C VAL A 8 28.49 5.31 -11.15
N PHE A 9 27.32 5.40 -11.79
CA PHE A 9 26.26 4.40 -11.63
C PHE A 9 26.68 3.01 -12.10
N GLU A 10 27.46 2.92 -13.17
CA GLU A 10 28.02 1.66 -13.65
C GLU A 10 28.87 1.00 -12.56
N ARG A 11 29.80 1.74 -11.96
CA ARG A 11 30.64 1.21 -10.87
C ARG A 11 29.79 0.80 -9.67
N PHE A 12 28.84 1.65 -9.27
CA PHE A 12 27.92 1.35 -8.16
C PHE A 12 27.18 0.02 -8.36
N ILE A 13 26.55 -0.18 -9.52
CA ILE A 13 25.79 -1.40 -9.81
C ILE A 13 26.71 -2.62 -9.88
N ARG A 14 27.90 -2.50 -10.48
CA ARG A 14 28.88 -3.60 -10.54
C ARG A 14 29.38 -4.01 -9.15
N GLU A 15 29.58 -3.07 -8.25
CA GLU A 15 30.14 -3.34 -6.92
C GLU A 15 29.09 -3.84 -5.92
N TYR A 16 27.86 -3.35 -5.98
CA TYR A 16 26.85 -3.60 -4.93
C TYR A 16 25.66 -4.46 -5.37
N TYR A 17 25.30 -4.48 -6.65
CA TYR A 17 24.03 -5.04 -7.12
C TYR A 17 24.17 -5.94 -8.36
N TYR A 18 25.38 -6.42 -8.65
CA TYR A 18 25.65 -7.19 -9.85
C TYR A 18 24.90 -8.52 -9.86
N ASP A 19 24.97 -9.26 -8.76
CA ASP A 19 24.35 -10.59 -8.65
C ASP A 19 22.81 -10.49 -8.66
N GLU A 20 22.24 -9.52 -7.93
CA GLU A 20 20.80 -9.26 -7.92
C GLU A 20 20.29 -8.85 -9.30
N LEU A 21 21.07 -8.07 -10.05
CA LEU A 21 20.73 -7.69 -11.40
C LEU A 21 20.77 -8.89 -12.36
N VAL A 22 21.77 -9.78 -12.23
CA VAL A 22 21.80 -11.06 -12.96
C VAL A 22 20.57 -11.90 -12.67
N GLU A 23 20.17 -12.01 -11.40
CA GLU A 23 18.96 -12.73 -11.01
C GLU A 23 17.70 -12.13 -11.64
N VAL A 24 17.58 -10.79 -11.67
CA VAL A 24 16.43 -10.11 -12.30
C VAL A 24 16.39 -10.43 -13.80
N VAL A 25 17.53 -10.40 -14.49
CA VAL A 25 17.62 -10.71 -15.92
C VAL A 25 17.27 -12.18 -16.20
N GLN A 26 17.76 -13.11 -15.38
CA GLN A 26 17.50 -14.55 -15.56
C GLN A 26 16.04 -14.94 -15.31
N ASN A 27 15.36 -14.25 -14.37
CA ASN A 27 13.98 -14.54 -13.99
C ASN A 27 12.97 -13.59 -14.67
N TYR A 28 13.38 -12.85 -15.70
CA TYR A 28 12.47 -12.02 -16.47
C TYR A 28 11.55 -12.89 -17.35
N PRO A 29 10.23 -12.63 -17.45
CA PRO A 29 9.51 -11.44 -17.00
C PRO A 29 8.85 -11.57 -15.61
N GLU A 30 9.08 -12.65 -14.86
CA GLU A 30 8.47 -12.86 -13.54
C GLU A 30 9.02 -11.89 -12.50
N ARG A 31 10.33 -11.58 -12.58
CA ARG A 31 10.99 -10.54 -11.79
C ARG A 31 11.41 -9.40 -12.73
N GLN A 32 10.86 -8.21 -12.50
CA GLN A 32 11.10 -7.04 -13.36
C GLN A 32 11.76 -5.88 -12.61
N SER A 33 11.99 -6.03 -11.30
CA SER A 33 12.46 -4.94 -10.44
C SER A 33 13.78 -5.25 -9.76
N LEU A 34 14.72 -4.32 -9.89
CA LEU A 34 15.91 -4.24 -9.06
C LEU A 34 15.63 -3.29 -7.88
N VAL A 35 15.69 -3.82 -6.65
CA VAL A 35 15.45 -3.04 -5.44
C VAL A 35 16.78 -2.58 -4.86
N ILE A 36 17.03 -1.27 -4.88
CA ILE A 36 18.25 -0.61 -4.44
C ILE A 36 18.00 0.02 -3.06
N ASP A 37 18.86 -0.27 -2.09
CA ASP A 37 18.88 0.43 -0.82
C ASP A 37 19.52 1.81 -1.02
N PHE A 38 18.76 2.87 -0.72
CA PHE A 38 19.26 4.24 -0.84
C PHE A 38 20.51 4.47 0.01
N LYS A 39 20.66 3.79 1.14
CA LYS A 39 21.85 3.93 2.01
C LYS A 39 23.12 3.45 1.34
N ASP A 40 23.04 2.49 0.43
CA ASP A 40 24.22 2.03 -0.31
C ASP A 40 24.65 3.08 -1.33
N LEU A 41 23.68 3.70 -2.01
CA LEU A 41 23.96 4.81 -2.92
C LEU A 41 24.56 6.01 -2.17
N ASP A 42 23.98 6.38 -1.03
CA ASP A 42 24.46 7.49 -0.19
C ASP A 42 25.88 7.28 0.35
N ARG A 43 26.23 6.04 0.70
CA ARG A 43 27.60 5.67 1.12
C ARG A 43 28.59 5.68 -0.05
N PHE A 44 28.14 5.29 -1.23
CA PHE A 44 28.98 5.24 -2.42
C PHE A 44 29.24 6.62 -3.00
N ASP A 45 28.19 7.42 -3.17
CA ASP A 45 28.23 8.78 -3.71
C ASP A 45 27.06 9.61 -3.17
N THR A 46 27.33 10.43 -2.16
CA THR A 46 26.35 11.31 -1.51
C THR A 46 25.76 12.34 -2.48
N GLU A 47 26.56 12.89 -3.41
CA GLU A 47 26.08 13.89 -4.37
C GLU A 47 25.04 13.28 -5.32
N LEU A 48 25.30 12.06 -5.79
CA LEU A 48 24.39 11.32 -6.63
C LEU A 48 23.11 10.91 -5.88
N ALA A 49 23.24 10.54 -4.61
CA ALA A 49 22.13 10.23 -3.74
C ALA A 49 21.21 11.45 -3.52
N ASP A 50 21.78 12.62 -3.24
CA ASP A 50 21.01 13.87 -3.12
C ASP A 50 20.31 14.25 -4.44
N GLN A 51 20.99 14.06 -5.57
CA GLN A 51 20.40 14.27 -6.90
C GLN A 51 19.22 13.34 -7.18
N LEU A 52 19.29 12.08 -6.73
CA LEU A 52 18.16 11.16 -6.84
C LEU A 52 16.95 11.63 -6.03
N LEU A 53 17.18 12.22 -4.85
CA LEU A 53 16.11 12.73 -4.01
C LEU A 53 15.45 13.97 -4.59
N ASP A 54 16.24 14.90 -5.15
CA ASP A 54 15.74 16.18 -5.63
C ASP A 54 15.34 16.19 -7.10
N ASN A 55 15.99 15.40 -7.95
CA ASN A 55 15.76 15.31 -9.39
C ASN A 55 15.70 13.84 -9.87
N PRO A 56 14.72 13.05 -9.38
CA PRO A 56 14.59 11.63 -9.75
C PRO A 56 14.35 11.42 -11.25
N ASP A 57 13.63 12.32 -11.92
CA ASP A 57 13.33 12.21 -13.36
C ASP A 57 14.55 12.34 -14.25
N GLU A 58 15.57 13.07 -13.79
CA GLU A 58 16.86 13.16 -14.51
C GLU A 58 17.79 12.02 -14.09
N THR A 59 17.78 11.65 -12.80
CA THR A 59 18.75 10.71 -12.23
C THR A 59 18.44 9.24 -12.55
N ILE A 60 17.18 8.83 -12.49
CA ILE A 60 16.78 7.43 -12.77
C ILE A 60 17.09 7.02 -14.23
N PRO A 61 16.87 7.86 -15.26
CA PRO A 61 17.31 7.55 -16.62
C PRO A 61 18.82 7.34 -16.76
N LEU A 62 19.66 8.04 -15.99
CA LEU A 62 21.12 7.81 -16.02
C LEU A 62 21.48 6.42 -15.50
N LEU A 63 20.80 5.98 -14.43
CA LEU A 63 20.92 4.61 -13.94
C LEU A 63 20.48 3.58 -14.99
N LYS A 64 19.34 3.83 -15.65
CA LYS A 64 18.85 2.98 -16.76
C LYS A 64 19.90 2.85 -17.88
N GLN A 65 20.53 3.97 -18.25
CA GLN A 65 21.58 3.99 -19.25
C GLN A 65 22.81 3.21 -18.79
N ALA A 66 23.27 3.43 -17.55
CA ALA A 66 24.43 2.74 -17.00
C ALA A 66 24.25 1.22 -17.02
N VAL A 67 23.09 0.71 -16.60
CA VAL A 67 22.81 -0.73 -16.60
C VAL A 67 22.77 -1.30 -18.03
N ALA A 68 22.25 -0.55 -19.00
CA ALA A 68 22.25 -0.95 -20.40
C ALA A 68 23.66 -1.00 -21.03
N GLU A 69 24.63 -0.30 -20.45
CA GLU A 69 26.05 -0.33 -20.84
C GLU A 69 26.84 -1.43 -20.11
N VAL A 70 26.50 -1.72 -18.84
CA VAL A 70 27.18 -2.72 -17.98
C VAL A 70 26.90 -4.16 -18.38
N PHE A 71 25.68 -4.45 -18.86
CA PHE A 71 25.21 -5.81 -19.12
C PHE A 71 24.97 -6.14 -20.59
N ILE A 72 25.22 -7.43 -20.88
CA ILE A 72 25.06 -8.23 -22.10
C ILE A 72 23.98 -7.67 -23.06
N PRO A 73 24.17 -7.72 -24.40
CA PRO A 73 23.19 -7.27 -25.41
C PRO A 73 21.72 -7.65 -25.15
N ALA A 74 21.45 -8.76 -24.46
CA ALA A 74 20.13 -9.20 -24.02
C ALA A 74 19.42 -8.23 -23.06
N ALA A 75 20.14 -7.51 -22.19
CA ALA A 75 19.57 -6.54 -21.25
C ALA A 75 19.03 -5.28 -21.95
N LYS A 76 19.48 -4.98 -23.18
CA LYS A 76 18.99 -3.83 -23.96
C LYS A 76 17.52 -3.96 -24.35
N GLU A 77 17.00 -5.18 -24.40
CA GLU A 77 15.60 -5.46 -24.78
C GLU A 77 14.70 -5.69 -23.56
N ILE A 78 15.26 -5.74 -22.35
CA ILE A 78 14.54 -6.04 -21.12
C ILE A 78 14.17 -4.74 -20.40
N LYS A 79 12.89 -4.62 -20.01
CA LYS A 79 12.41 -3.50 -19.22
C LYS A 79 12.59 -3.79 -17.73
N ILE A 80 13.68 -3.27 -17.15
CA ILE A 80 13.96 -3.35 -15.72
C ILE A 80 13.47 -2.07 -15.02
N ASN A 81 12.73 -2.25 -13.93
CA ASN A 81 12.26 -1.17 -13.07
C ASN A 81 13.22 -1.02 -11.88
N TYR A 82 13.61 0.22 -11.57
CA TYR A 82 14.54 0.52 -10.48
C TYR A 82 13.76 1.08 -9.31
N ARG A 83 13.80 0.36 -8.19
CA ARG A 83 12.95 0.58 -7.02
C ARG A 83 13.85 0.96 -5.85
N PHE A 84 13.62 2.08 -5.19
CA PHE A 84 14.46 2.56 -4.09
C PHE A 84 13.77 2.36 -2.76
N LYS A 85 14.47 1.75 -1.80
CA LYS A 85 14.02 1.59 -0.41
C LYS A 85 14.90 2.39 0.55
N ASN A 86 14.44 2.53 1.79
CA ASN A 86 15.23 3.10 2.90
C ASN A 86 15.73 4.54 2.68
N LEU A 87 14.88 5.42 2.12
CA LEU A 87 15.13 6.86 2.09
C LEU A 87 15.43 7.44 3.48
N PRO A 88 16.20 8.54 3.57
CA PRO A 88 16.51 9.19 4.82
C PRO A 88 15.24 9.78 5.46
N LYS A 89 15.23 9.86 6.80
CA LYS A 89 14.08 10.39 7.57
C LYS A 89 13.68 11.81 7.19
N SER A 90 14.62 12.61 6.67
CA SER A 90 14.34 13.96 6.16
C SER A 90 13.38 13.98 4.95
N ARG A 91 13.20 12.83 4.28
CA ARG A 91 12.28 12.66 3.15
C ARG A 91 10.99 11.93 3.55
N GLU A 92 10.80 11.63 4.84
CA GLU A 92 9.54 11.10 5.37
C GLU A 92 8.58 12.26 5.66
N ILE A 93 7.60 12.43 4.77
CA ILE A 93 6.65 13.54 4.82
C ILE A 93 5.27 12.98 5.15
N ARG A 94 4.59 13.58 6.12
CA ARG A 94 3.20 13.24 6.43
C ARG A 94 2.31 13.67 5.27
N ILE A 95 1.23 12.93 5.01
CA ILE A 95 0.32 13.21 3.89
C ILE A 95 -0.17 14.67 3.96
N ARG A 96 -0.54 15.13 5.16
CA ARG A 96 -0.96 16.52 5.39
C ARG A 96 0.11 17.56 5.07
N ASP A 97 1.38 17.24 5.23
CA ASP A 97 2.48 18.20 5.16
C ASP A 97 3.05 18.33 3.74
N ILE A 98 2.52 17.55 2.77
CA ILE A 98 2.93 17.64 1.37
C ILE A 98 2.52 19.01 0.80
N ARG A 99 3.52 19.76 0.36
CA ARG A 99 3.40 21.13 -0.19
C ARG A 99 4.17 21.27 -1.51
N SER A 100 4.04 22.42 -2.16
CA SER A 100 4.68 22.73 -3.45
C SER A 100 6.20 22.55 -3.46
N GLU A 101 6.89 22.76 -2.33
CA GLU A 101 8.34 22.54 -2.20
C GLU A 101 8.78 21.07 -2.38
N HIS A 102 7.82 20.14 -2.29
CA HIS A 102 8.05 18.72 -2.47
C HIS A 102 7.84 18.28 -3.91
N LEU A 103 7.25 19.11 -4.78
CA LEU A 103 6.91 18.74 -6.18
C LEU A 103 8.13 18.27 -6.95
N GLY A 104 7.98 17.16 -7.69
CA GLY A 104 9.05 16.54 -8.48
C GLY A 104 10.12 15.80 -7.66
N LYS A 105 10.06 15.86 -6.33
CA LYS A 105 11.05 15.19 -5.45
C LYS A 105 10.60 13.79 -5.08
N LEU A 106 11.58 12.95 -4.77
CA LEU A 106 11.37 11.62 -4.23
C LEU A 106 11.15 11.71 -2.71
N ILE A 107 9.97 11.30 -2.24
CA ILE A 107 9.59 11.32 -0.82
C ILE A 107 9.07 9.96 -0.38
N ALA A 108 9.07 9.74 0.94
CA ALA A 108 8.44 8.60 1.59
C ALA A 108 7.21 9.07 2.38
N VAL A 109 6.10 8.36 2.21
CA VAL A 109 4.81 8.65 2.88
C VAL A 109 4.30 7.37 3.51
N GLU A 110 3.86 7.44 4.76
CA GLU A 110 3.20 6.32 5.44
C GLU A 110 1.69 6.59 5.54
N GLY A 111 0.89 5.55 5.25
CA GLY A 111 -0.57 5.66 5.24
C GLY A 111 -1.26 4.30 5.31
N ILE A 112 -2.57 4.33 5.55
CA ILE A 112 -3.45 3.15 5.47
C ILE A 112 -4.12 3.15 4.11
N VAL A 113 -4.12 2.01 3.41
CA VAL A 113 -4.83 1.88 2.13
C VAL A 113 -6.33 1.96 2.38
N ARG A 114 -6.99 3.01 1.90
CA ARG A 114 -8.44 3.21 2.05
C ARG A 114 -9.21 2.65 0.86
N VAL A 115 -8.78 3.00 -0.35
CA VAL A 115 -9.40 2.53 -1.60
C VAL A 115 -8.31 1.94 -2.49
N ARG A 116 -8.59 0.76 -3.03
CA ARG A 116 -7.80 0.15 -4.10
C ARG A 116 -8.63 0.17 -5.37
N GLY A 117 -8.23 0.99 -6.33
CA GLY A 117 -8.86 1.05 -7.64
C GLY A 117 -8.57 -0.19 -8.50
N GLU A 118 -9.32 -0.34 -9.58
CA GLU A 118 -9.04 -1.36 -10.60
C GLU A 118 -7.77 -1.03 -11.37
N VAL A 119 -7.08 -2.07 -11.84
CA VAL A 119 -6.00 -1.89 -12.82
C VAL A 119 -6.62 -1.52 -14.16
N ARG A 120 -6.14 -0.41 -14.75
CA ARG A 120 -6.58 0.06 -16.05
C ARG A 120 -5.37 0.37 -16.93
N PRO A 121 -5.41 0.05 -18.22
CA PRO A 121 -4.35 0.43 -19.15
C PRO A 121 -4.36 1.95 -19.36
N GLU A 122 -3.22 2.59 -19.19
CA GLU A 122 -3.01 4.02 -19.41
C GLU A 122 -1.94 4.22 -20.49
N ILE A 123 -2.13 5.22 -21.36
CA ILE A 123 -1.13 5.55 -22.38
C ILE A 123 0.04 6.22 -21.68
N THR A 124 1.20 5.57 -21.69
CA THR A 124 2.45 6.13 -21.15
C THR A 124 3.27 6.83 -22.21
N LYS A 125 3.26 6.31 -23.44
CA LYS A 125 3.94 6.93 -24.58
C LYS A 125 3.03 6.97 -25.79
N ALA A 126 3.11 8.06 -26.54
CA ALA A 126 2.44 8.19 -27.82
C ALA A 126 3.47 8.53 -28.91
N ILE A 127 3.37 7.81 -30.03
CA ILE A 127 4.20 8.04 -31.22
C ILE A 127 3.37 8.82 -32.22
N PHE A 128 3.87 9.99 -32.60
CA PHE A 128 3.27 10.88 -33.57
C PHE A 128 4.13 10.97 -34.82
N GLU A 129 3.51 11.03 -35.99
CA GLU A 129 4.18 11.29 -37.26
C GLU A 129 4.02 12.76 -37.63
N CYS A 130 5.14 13.42 -37.95
CA CYS A 130 5.12 14.78 -38.49
C CYS A 130 4.69 14.75 -39.97
N PRO A 131 3.59 15.42 -40.37
CA PRO A 131 3.16 15.44 -41.76
C PRO A 131 4.08 16.24 -42.70
N GLY A 132 5.03 17.02 -42.15
CA GLY A 132 5.99 17.78 -42.94
C GLY A 132 7.20 16.96 -43.38
N CYS A 133 7.86 16.29 -42.44
CA CYS A 133 9.09 15.55 -42.70
C CYS A 133 8.95 14.02 -42.56
N GLY A 134 7.79 13.51 -42.16
CA GLY A 134 7.56 12.08 -41.93
C GLY A 134 8.23 11.52 -40.67
N LYS A 135 8.93 12.33 -39.88
CA LYS A 135 9.63 11.87 -38.67
C LYS A 135 8.64 11.40 -37.60
N GLU A 136 8.94 10.26 -36.99
CA GLU A 136 8.23 9.76 -35.82
C GLU A 136 8.79 10.40 -34.54
N ILE A 137 7.90 10.95 -33.72
CA ILE A 137 8.19 11.65 -32.48
C ILE A 137 7.50 10.87 -31.36
N THR A 138 8.29 10.33 -30.44
CA THR A 138 7.76 9.64 -29.26
C THR A 138 7.73 10.61 -28.08
N ILE A 139 6.57 10.71 -27.42
CA ILE A 139 6.37 11.62 -26.28
C ILE A 139 5.76 10.85 -25.12
N ASP A 140 6.33 11.04 -23.93
CA ASP A 140 5.75 10.59 -22.66
C ASP A 140 4.46 11.37 -22.37
N GLN A 141 3.39 10.64 -22.07
CA GLN A 141 2.05 11.18 -21.89
C GLN A 141 1.69 11.20 -20.41
N VAL A 142 1.21 12.36 -19.94
CA VAL A 142 0.69 12.55 -18.57
C VAL A 142 -0.65 13.25 -18.64
N GLY A 143 -1.69 12.62 -18.08
CA GLY A 143 -3.05 13.12 -18.13
C GLY A 143 -3.65 13.00 -19.53
N ASP A 144 -4.11 14.12 -20.09
CA ASP A 144 -4.69 14.16 -21.43
C ASP A 144 -3.65 13.89 -22.53
N LEU A 145 -4.07 13.22 -23.59
CA LEU A 145 -3.24 12.97 -24.76
C LEU A 145 -2.82 14.29 -25.43
N LYS A 146 -1.53 14.62 -25.35
CA LYS A 146 -0.95 15.85 -25.89
C LYS A 146 -0.01 15.54 -27.06
N PRO A 147 -0.20 16.17 -28.23
CA PRO A 147 0.74 16.06 -29.34
C PRO A 147 2.05 16.84 -29.05
N PRO A 148 3.11 16.61 -29.85
CA PRO A 148 4.32 17.42 -29.81
C PRO A 148 4.03 18.91 -29.95
N VAL A 149 4.76 19.74 -29.20
CA VAL A 149 4.71 21.20 -29.33
C VAL A 149 5.36 21.62 -30.65
N GLU A 150 6.50 21.01 -30.97
CA GLU A 150 7.28 21.33 -32.15
C GLU A 150 8.06 20.10 -32.63
N CYS A 151 8.27 20.01 -33.94
CA CYS A 151 9.15 19.06 -34.59
C CYS A 151 10.45 19.77 -34.99
N GLU A 152 11.55 19.03 -35.04
CA GLU A 152 12.86 19.53 -35.52
C GLU A 152 12.82 20.21 -36.90
N CYS A 153 11.82 19.91 -37.75
CA CYS A 153 11.63 20.61 -39.02
C CYS A 153 10.89 21.96 -38.90
N GLY A 154 10.67 22.47 -37.68
CA GLY A 154 9.97 23.73 -37.38
C GLY A 154 8.44 23.63 -37.44
N ARG A 155 7.87 22.44 -37.65
CA ARG A 155 6.41 22.26 -37.71
C ARG A 155 5.83 22.13 -36.31
N THR A 156 4.74 22.85 -36.04
CA THR A 156 4.13 22.96 -34.70
C THR A 156 2.68 22.46 -34.62
N ARG A 157 2.09 22.00 -35.73
CA ARG A 157 0.67 21.62 -35.82
C ARG A 157 0.42 20.38 -36.67
N ASN A 158 -0.72 19.74 -36.42
CA ASN A 158 -1.29 18.61 -37.18
C ASN A 158 -0.45 17.33 -37.14
N PHE A 159 0.18 17.04 -36.00
CA PHE A 159 0.83 15.75 -35.77
C PHE A 159 -0.18 14.61 -35.80
N LYS A 160 0.12 13.56 -36.57
CA LYS A 160 -0.76 12.39 -36.71
C LYS A 160 -0.38 11.33 -35.69
N LEU A 161 -1.31 10.94 -34.81
CA LEU A 161 -1.06 9.85 -33.88
C LEU A 161 -0.93 8.51 -34.63
N LYS A 162 0.21 7.84 -34.49
CA LYS A 162 0.51 6.53 -35.12
C LYS A 162 0.29 5.37 -34.16
N LYS A 163 0.95 5.41 -33.01
CA LYS A 163 1.00 4.29 -32.07
C LYS A 163 0.83 4.79 -30.64
N ARG A 164 0.16 3.98 -29.82
CA ARG A 164 -0.02 4.17 -28.38
C ARG A 164 0.71 3.04 -27.67
N VAL A 165 1.50 3.38 -26.67
CA VAL A 165 2.13 2.43 -25.75
C VAL A 165 1.38 2.52 -24.44
N PHE A 166 0.82 1.39 -24.02
CA PHE A 166 0.06 1.28 -22.79
C PHE A 166 0.93 0.73 -21.67
N SER A 167 0.63 1.13 -20.44
CA SER A 167 1.08 0.48 -19.22
C SER A 167 -0.11 0.27 -18.32
N ASP A 168 -0.12 -0.84 -17.61
CA ASP A 168 -1.07 -1.07 -16.54
C ASP A 168 -0.81 -0.07 -15.41
N VAL A 169 -1.88 0.57 -14.97
CA VAL A 169 -1.87 1.57 -13.90
C VAL A 169 -2.98 1.25 -12.91
N GLN A 170 -2.66 1.32 -11.63
CA GLN A 170 -3.62 1.23 -10.54
C GLN A 170 -3.57 2.49 -9.69
N ARG A 171 -4.73 2.96 -9.24
CA ARG A 171 -4.82 4.11 -8.33
C ARG A 171 -5.22 3.64 -6.95
N LEU A 172 -4.47 4.07 -5.94
CA LEU A 172 -4.83 3.93 -4.53
C LEU A 172 -5.26 5.27 -3.97
N LEU A 173 -6.07 5.22 -2.92
CA LEU A 173 -6.24 6.32 -1.98
C LEU A 173 -5.70 5.85 -0.63
N ILE A 174 -4.67 6.53 -0.13
CA ILE A 174 -4.10 6.27 1.20
C ILE A 174 -4.46 7.39 2.16
N GLU A 175 -4.67 7.07 3.42
CA GLU A 175 -5.09 7.99 4.47
C GLU A 175 -4.13 7.95 5.66
N GLU A 176 -3.98 9.06 6.37
CA GLU A 176 -3.12 9.13 7.56
C GLU A 176 -3.60 8.18 8.66
N PRO A 177 -2.68 7.47 9.34
CA PRO A 177 -3.04 6.63 10.46
C PRO A 177 -3.64 7.46 11.61
N ALA A 178 -4.74 6.98 12.20
CA ALA A 178 -5.40 7.68 13.32
C ALA A 178 -4.48 7.87 14.54
N GLU A 179 -3.45 7.02 14.70
CA GLU A 179 -2.53 7.07 15.83
C GLU A 179 -1.59 8.29 15.81
N ILE A 180 -1.38 8.93 14.65
CA ILE A 180 -0.53 10.11 14.51
C ILE A 180 -1.31 11.44 14.54
N LEU A 181 -2.65 11.37 14.57
CA LEU A 181 -3.52 12.54 14.61
C LEU A 181 -3.54 13.14 16.03
N VAL A 182 -3.53 14.47 16.12
CA VAL A 182 -3.58 15.20 17.38
C VAL A 182 -4.89 15.98 17.45
N GLY A 183 -5.53 16.05 18.62
CA GLY A 183 -6.56 17.06 18.87
C GLY A 183 -7.83 17.03 18.00
N GLY A 184 -8.31 15.85 17.60
CA GLY A 184 -9.57 15.73 16.83
C GLY A 184 -9.48 16.20 15.38
N GLU A 185 -8.26 16.35 14.86
CA GLU A 185 -8.01 16.63 13.46
C GLU A 185 -8.57 15.52 12.54
N ALA A 186 -9.08 15.92 11.37
CA ALA A 186 -9.48 14.96 10.34
C ALA A 186 -8.25 14.42 9.60
N PRO A 187 -8.16 13.11 9.35
CA PRO A 187 -7.05 12.55 8.59
C PRO A 187 -7.01 13.12 7.17
N SER A 188 -5.81 13.40 6.66
CA SER A 188 -5.62 13.75 5.26
C SER A 188 -5.39 12.50 4.41
N ASP A 189 -5.79 12.56 3.15
CA ASP A 189 -5.60 11.49 2.17
C ASP A 189 -4.80 11.98 0.95
N ILE A 190 -4.21 11.04 0.21
CA ILE A 190 -3.51 11.31 -1.04
C ILE A 190 -3.70 10.18 -2.04
N HIS A 191 -3.85 10.56 -3.31
CA HIS A 191 -3.87 9.61 -4.42
C HIS A 191 -2.47 9.09 -4.73
N VAL A 192 -2.36 7.78 -4.90
CA VAL A 192 -1.10 7.13 -5.28
C VAL A 192 -1.31 6.37 -6.58
N LYS A 193 -0.47 6.64 -7.57
CA LYS A 193 -0.42 5.94 -8.85
C LYS A 193 0.62 4.84 -8.79
N LEU A 194 0.19 3.58 -8.90
CA LEU A 194 1.04 2.42 -9.11
C LEU A 194 1.12 2.14 -10.62
N SER A 195 2.30 1.78 -11.10
CA SER A 195 2.54 1.44 -12.51
C SER A 195 3.47 0.23 -12.61
N GLU A 196 3.50 -0.38 -13.80
CA GLU A 196 4.43 -1.47 -14.13
C GLU A 196 4.26 -2.67 -13.17
N ASP A 197 5.34 -3.19 -12.60
CA ASP A 197 5.29 -4.35 -11.69
C ASP A 197 4.54 -4.08 -10.39
N LEU A 198 4.38 -2.82 -9.97
CA LEU A 198 3.58 -2.47 -8.79
C LEU A 198 2.07 -2.64 -9.03
N ALA A 199 1.63 -2.69 -10.29
CA ALA A 199 0.24 -2.99 -10.67
C ALA A 199 0.02 -4.50 -10.93
N SER A 200 1.07 -5.33 -10.81
CA SER A 200 0.95 -6.78 -11.05
C SER A 200 0.07 -7.49 -10.02
N PRO A 201 -0.48 -8.68 -10.34
CA PRO A 201 -1.29 -9.44 -9.38
C PRO A 201 -0.56 -9.76 -8.06
N SER A 202 0.75 -10.01 -8.11
CA SER A 202 1.56 -10.32 -6.92
C SER A 202 1.78 -9.10 -6.02
N ALA A 203 1.94 -7.91 -6.60
CA ALA A 203 1.99 -6.66 -5.85
C ALA A 203 0.61 -6.32 -5.24
N GLN A 204 -0.47 -6.51 -6.01
CA GLN A 204 -1.84 -6.27 -5.54
C GLN A 204 -2.25 -7.16 -4.37
N ALA A 205 -1.75 -8.40 -4.32
CA ALA A 205 -2.00 -9.30 -3.20
C ALA A 205 -1.45 -8.75 -1.88
N LYS A 206 -0.37 -7.95 -1.93
CA LYS A 206 0.28 -7.34 -0.77
C LYS A 206 -0.28 -5.96 -0.39
N ILE A 207 -1.04 -5.35 -1.29
CA ILE A 207 -1.63 -4.01 -1.11
C ILE A 207 -3.13 -4.19 -0.90
N ILE A 208 -3.50 -4.47 0.36
CA ILE A 208 -4.89 -4.72 0.74
C ILE A 208 -5.48 -3.50 1.44
N PRO A 209 -6.73 -3.10 1.13
CA PRO A 209 -7.43 -2.10 1.90
C PRO A 209 -7.42 -2.40 3.41
N GLY A 210 -7.06 -1.39 4.19
CA GLY A 210 -6.95 -1.47 5.65
C GLY A 210 -5.54 -1.76 6.17
N ASN A 211 -4.58 -2.17 5.32
CA ASN A 211 -3.20 -2.33 5.76
C ASN A 211 -2.44 -1.01 5.76
N LYS A 212 -1.50 -0.89 6.69
CA LYS A 212 -0.48 0.15 6.69
C LYS A 212 0.57 -0.14 5.63
N VAL A 213 0.89 0.88 4.85
CA VAL A 213 1.90 0.84 3.80
C VAL A 213 2.80 2.06 3.93
N ARG A 214 4.08 1.86 3.64
CA ARG A 214 5.04 2.93 3.37
C ARG A 214 5.29 2.97 1.88
N ILE A 215 5.09 4.14 1.28
CA ILE A 215 5.21 4.35 -0.16
C ILE A 215 6.30 5.37 -0.39
N ILE A 216 7.31 4.98 -1.16
CA ILE A 216 8.30 5.87 -1.71
C ILE A 216 7.86 6.22 -3.13
N GLY A 217 7.79 7.51 -3.45
CA GLY A 217 7.31 7.95 -4.75
C GLY A 217 7.69 9.38 -5.08
N ILE A 218 7.50 9.73 -6.35
CA ILE A 218 7.73 11.06 -6.87
C ILE A 218 6.42 11.83 -6.75
N THR A 219 6.45 13.00 -6.14
CA THR A 219 5.28 13.87 -6.10
C THR A 219 5.02 14.46 -7.49
N ARG A 220 3.77 14.41 -7.92
CA ARG A 220 3.29 14.87 -9.21
C ARG A 220 2.11 15.79 -9.03
N GLU A 221 1.94 16.69 -9.97
CA GLU A 221 0.81 17.60 -10.05
C GLU A 221 -0.17 17.17 -11.14
N LEU A 222 -1.46 17.29 -10.85
CA LEU A 222 -2.53 17.11 -11.83
C LEU A 222 -3.43 18.35 -11.79
N PRO A 223 -3.71 19.02 -12.91
CA PRO A 223 -4.62 20.16 -12.91
C PRO A 223 -6.03 19.69 -12.54
N VAL A 224 -6.67 20.40 -11.60
CA VAL A 224 -8.02 20.05 -11.10
C VAL A 224 -9.04 19.96 -12.25
N ARG A 225 -8.92 20.85 -13.25
CA ARG A 225 -9.73 20.87 -14.47
C ARG A 225 -8.95 21.50 -15.63
N GLY A 226 -8.74 20.76 -16.73
CA GLY A 226 -8.19 21.31 -17.98
C GLY A 226 -6.97 22.21 -17.76
N LYS A 227 -7.04 23.46 -18.23
CA LYS A 227 -6.01 24.49 -18.00
C LYS A 227 -6.29 25.29 -16.71
N SER A 228 -6.23 24.62 -15.57
CA SER A 228 -6.43 25.23 -14.24
C SER A 228 -5.12 25.79 -13.67
N LEU A 229 -5.18 26.91 -12.93
CA LEU A 229 -4.08 27.40 -12.09
C LEU A 229 -3.98 26.63 -10.75
N LYS A 230 -5.03 25.88 -10.40
CA LYS A 230 -5.07 24.98 -9.25
C LYS A 230 -4.71 23.56 -9.68
N TYR A 231 -3.80 22.96 -8.92
CA TYR A 231 -3.30 21.61 -9.13
C TYR A 231 -3.47 20.80 -7.86
N ASP A 232 -3.87 19.55 -8.02
CA ASP A 232 -3.84 18.55 -6.97
C ASP A 232 -2.50 17.82 -7.00
N ILE A 233 -1.98 17.46 -5.83
CA ILE A 233 -0.75 16.68 -5.71
C ILE A 233 -1.13 15.21 -5.56
N TYR A 234 -0.50 14.35 -6.34
CA TYR A 234 -0.57 12.90 -6.20
C TYR A 234 0.83 12.30 -6.15
N LEU A 235 0.95 11.07 -5.68
CA LEU A 235 2.22 10.37 -5.57
C LEU A 235 2.34 9.32 -6.67
N GLU A 236 3.36 9.39 -7.52
CA GLU A 236 3.72 8.32 -8.43
C GLU A 236 4.66 7.35 -7.70
N ALA A 237 4.17 6.15 -7.38
CA ALA A 237 4.90 5.21 -6.55
C ALA A 237 6.13 4.67 -7.27
N ASN A 238 7.29 4.85 -6.64
CA ASN A 238 8.51 4.14 -7.01
C ASN A 238 8.60 2.81 -6.25
N TYR A 239 8.32 2.75 -4.96
CA TYR A 239 8.42 1.52 -4.16
C TYR A 239 7.32 1.49 -3.10
N VAL A 240 6.74 0.31 -2.86
CA VAL A 240 5.71 0.09 -1.85
C VAL A 240 6.17 -0.99 -0.88
N GLU A 241 6.20 -0.64 0.40
CA GLU A 241 6.57 -1.50 1.51
C GLU A 241 5.35 -1.67 2.44
N PRO A 242 4.70 -2.84 2.45
CA PRO A 242 3.73 -3.18 3.49
C PRO A 242 4.39 -3.09 4.88
N ARG A 243 3.71 -2.43 5.83
CA ARG A 243 4.20 -2.27 7.21
C ARG A 243 3.58 -3.28 8.18
N GLU A 244 2.39 -3.76 7.87
CA GLU A 244 1.77 -4.86 8.61
C GLU A 244 2.33 -6.17 8.09
N LEU A 245 3.14 -6.85 8.91
CA LEU A 245 3.55 -8.22 8.69
C LEU A 245 2.27 -9.07 8.55
N GLU A 246 1.99 -9.52 7.33
CA GLU A 246 1.02 -10.56 7.12
C GLU A 246 1.56 -11.86 7.76
N TRP A 247 0.69 -12.74 8.26
CA TRP A 247 1.14 -14.04 8.77
C TRP A 247 1.91 -14.82 7.69
N GLU A 248 1.57 -14.54 6.43
CA GLU A 248 2.16 -15.04 5.20
C GLU A 248 3.60 -14.52 4.94
N GLU A 249 4.01 -13.41 5.55
CA GLU A 249 5.37 -12.86 5.44
C GLU A 249 6.34 -13.37 6.52
N LEU A 250 5.83 -14.03 7.56
CA LEU A 250 6.66 -14.73 8.54
C LEU A 250 7.33 -15.92 7.86
N ARG A 251 8.54 -15.71 7.33
CA ARG A 251 9.41 -16.79 6.86
C ARG A 251 9.84 -17.62 8.06
N ILE A 252 9.06 -18.66 8.35
CA ILE A 252 9.41 -19.65 9.35
C ILE A 252 10.58 -20.46 8.81
N THR A 253 11.77 -20.23 9.34
CA THR A 253 12.95 -21.01 8.97
C THR A 253 12.88 -22.42 9.57
N ASP A 254 13.67 -23.35 9.02
CA ASP A 254 13.80 -24.69 9.62
C ASP A 254 14.30 -24.63 11.08
N GLU A 255 15.08 -23.60 11.44
CA GLU A 255 15.50 -23.37 12.82
C GLU A 255 14.32 -22.95 13.71
N ASP A 256 13.44 -22.09 13.23
CA ASP A 256 12.23 -21.68 13.95
C ASP A 256 11.30 -22.87 14.18
N ILE A 257 11.12 -23.74 13.18
CA ILE A 257 10.35 -24.99 13.31
C ILE A 257 10.94 -25.87 14.41
N LYS A 258 12.28 -26.02 14.45
CA LYS A 258 12.95 -26.79 15.51
C LYS A 258 12.73 -26.17 16.88
N ARG A 259 12.81 -24.83 17.01
CA ARG A 259 12.57 -24.11 18.26
C ARG A 259 11.12 -24.28 18.72
N MET A 260 10.14 -24.09 17.84
CA MET A 260 8.72 -24.30 18.13
C MET A 260 8.43 -25.73 18.57
N LYS A 261 8.98 -26.74 17.88
CA LYS A 261 8.83 -28.16 18.28
C LYS A 261 9.48 -28.47 19.63
N ARG A 262 10.59 -27.82 19.99
CA ARG A 262 11.21 -27.95 21.33
C ARG A 262 10.33 -27.31 22.40
N LEU A 263 9.82 -26.10 22.15
CA LEU A 263 8.91 -25.39 23.04
C LEU A 263 7.62 -26.16 23.27
N ALA A 264 7.01 -26.73 22.23
CA ALA A 264 5.79 -27.52 22.33
C ALA A 264 5.95 -28.81 23.17
N LYS A 265 7.17 -29.34 23.30
CA LYS A 265 7.49 -30.49 24.15
C LYS A 265 7.78 -30.10 25.61
N SER A 266 7.92 -28.81 25.90
CA SER A 266 8.24 -28.31 27.23
C SER A 266 7.04 -28.44 28.15
N LYS A 267 7.24 -28.97 29.37
CA LYS A 267 6.16 -29.14 30.36
C LYS A 267 5.60 -27.81 30.88
N ASP A 268 6.41 -26.75 30.81
CA ASP A 268 6.10 -25.40 31.27
C ASP A 268 5.72 -24.43 30.13
N VAL A 269 5.36 -24.96 28.95
CA VAL A 269 5.03 -24.14 27.78
C VAL A 269 3.86 -23.20 28.06
N TYR A 270 2.86 -23.67 28.80
CA TYR A 270 1.67 -22.90 29.15
C TYR A 270 2.03 -21.67 30.00
N ASP A 271 2.74 -21.89 31.11
CA ASP A 271 3.20 -20.81 32.00
C ASP A 271 4.13 -19.83 31.30
N LYS A 272 5.01 -20.33 30.41
CA LYS A 272 5.90 -19.49 29.61
C LYS A 272 5.12 -18.56 28.67
N LEU A 273 4.07 -19.08 28.03
CA LEU A 273 3.22 -18.26 27.15
C LEU A 273 2.49 -17.18 27.95
N ILE A 274 1.88 -17.53 29.09
CA ILE A 274 1.16 -16.57 29.94
C ILE A 274 2.09 -15.46 30.42
N LYS A 275 3.27 -15.82 30.95
CA LYS A 275 4.27 -14.86 31.43
C LYS A 275 4.87 -13.98 30.33
N SER A 276 4.81 -14.43 29.07
CA SER A 276 5.25 -13.64 27.92
C SER A 276 4.26 -12.55 27.50
N ILE A 277 3.00 -12.61 27.95
CA ILE A 277 2.00 -11.57 27.68
C ILE A 277 2.21 -10.39 28.63
N ALA A 278 2.56 -9.23 28.06
CA ALA A 278 2.79 -7.97 28.78
C ALA A 278 3.72 -8.15 30.01
N PRO A 279 4.97 -8.60 29.83
CA PRO A 279 5.87 -8.98 30.93
C PRO A 279 6.24 -7.79 31.83
N SER A 280 6.08 -6.55 31.35
CA SER A 280 6.27 -5.33 32.12
C SER A 280 5.19 -5.08 33.18
N ILE A 281 4.07 -5.81 33.15
CA ILE A 281 2.98 -5.69 34.12
C ILE A 281 3.11 -6.82 35.13
N PHE A 282 3.29 -6.47 36.40
CA PHE A 282 3.35 -7.44 37.49
C PHE A 282 1.97 -8.01 37.81
N GLY A 283 1.90 -9.33 38.05
CA GLY A 283 0.65 -10.04 38.40
C GLY A 283 -0.33 -10.21 37.25
N TYR A 284 -1.62 -10.31 37.61
CA TYR A 284 -2.75 -10.52 36.70
C TYR A 284 -2.63 -11.76 35.81
N GLU A 285 -2.09 -12.86 36.37
CA GLU A 285 -1.86 -14.10 35.62
C GLU A 285 -3.16 -14.63 34.98
N ASP A 286 -4.28 -14.61 35.69
CA ASP A 286 -5.59 -15.03 35.15
C ASP A 286 -6.05 -14.19 33.94
N ILE A 287 -5.77 -12.88 33.96
CA ILE A 287 -6.12 -11.98 32.85
C ILE A 287 -5.20 -12.23 31.66
N LYS A 288 -3.90 -12.40 31.91
CA LYS A 288 -2.92 -12.74 30.88
C LYS A 288 -3.21 -14.10 30.25
N GLU A 289 -3.64 -15.07 31.04
CA GLU A 289 -4.10 -16.38 30.58
C GLU A 289 -5.32 -16.25 29.68
N ALA A 290 -6.35 -15.51 30.11
CA ALA A 290 -7.54 -15.27 29.29
C ALA A 290 -7.17 -14.62 27.95
N ILE A 291 -6.30 -13.60 27.97
CA ILE A 291 -5.79 -12.95 26.76
C ILE A 291 -5.02 -13.94 25.87
N ALA A 292 -4.14 -14.76 26.44
CA ALA A 292 -3.40 -15.77 25.68
C ALA A 292 -4.37 -16.73 24.97
N LEU A 293 -5.38 -17.23 25.69
CA LEU A 293 -6.42 -18.10 25.11
C LEU A 293 -7.22 -17.40 24.01
N GLN A 294 -7.52 -16.11 24.16
CA GLN A 294 -8.18 -15.32 23.12
C GLN A 294 -7.33 -15.18 21.85
N ILE A 295 -6.01 -14.99 21.99
CA ILE A 295 -5.10 -14.86 20.84
C ILE A 295 -5.06 -16.15 20.02
N PHE A 296 -5.03 -17.31 20.67
CA PHE A 296 -5.05 -18.61 19.98
C PHE A 296 -6.44 -18.94 19.41
N GLY A 297 -7.51 -18.62 20.15
CA GLY A 297 -8.88 -18.90 19.77
C GLY A 297 -9.20 -20.40 19.67
N ALA A 298 -10.45 -20.71 19.33
CA ALA A 298 -10.89 -22.06 18.98
C ALA A 298 -11.32 -22.12 17.51
N PRO A 299 -11.31 -23.31 16.87
CA PRO A 299 -11.85 -23.45 15.53
C PRO A 299 -13.37 -23.29 15.55
N ALA A 300 -13.91 -22.52 14.59
CA ALA A 300 -15.35 -22.43 14.39
C ALA A 300 -15.91 -23.79 13.93
N LYS A 301 -17.05 -24.19 14.49
CA LYS A 301 -17.68 -25.49 14.19
C LYS A 301 -18.99 -25.28 13.46
N ARG A 302 -19.25 -26.13 12.47
CA ARG A 302 -20.55 -26.19 11.79
C ARG A 302 -21.31 -27.38 12.33
N MET A 303 -22.53 -27.12 12.79
CA MET A 303 -23.42 -28.13 13.35
C MET A 303 -24.14 -28.89 12.21
N PRO A 304 -24.69 -30.09 12.48
CA PRO A 304 -25.44 -30.87 11.49
C PRO A 304 -26.68 -30.15 10.94
N ASP A 305 -27.25 -29.21 11.70
CA ASP A 305 -28.39 -28.37 11.31
C ASP A 305 -28.00 -27.18 10.41
N GLY A 306 -26.71 -27.05 10.07
CA GLY A 306 -26.17 -25.98 9.22
C GLY A 306 -25.78 -24.71 9.99
N SER A 307 -26.09 -24.61 11.29
CA SER A 307 -25.70 -23.48 12.13
C SER A 307 -24.19 -23.44 12.40
N ARG A 308 -23.65 -22.24 12.68
CA ARG A 308 -22.23 -22.03 12.97
C ARG A 308 -22.04 -21.59 14.42
N VAL A 309 -21.17 -22.30 15.14
CA VAL A 309 -20.68 -21.90 16.46
C VAL A 309 -19.34 -21.22 16.30
N ARG A 310 -19.23 -19.98 16.80
CA ARG A 310 -17.97 -19.23 16.80
C ARG A 310 -16.93 -19.92 17.68
N GLY A 311 -15.66 -19.80 17.30
CA GLY A 311 -14.54 -20.20 18.14
C GLY A 311 -13.79 -19.01 18.77
N ASP A 312 -14.14 -17.78 18.36
CA ASP A 312 -13.53 -16.56 18.88
C ASP A 312 -14.04 -16.24 20.29
N ILE A 313 -13.12 -15.83 21.15
CA ILE A 313 -13.38 -15.46 22.54
C ILE A 313 -13.41 -13.94 22.62
N HIS A 314 -14.47 -13.37 23.20
CA HIS A 314 -14.50 -11.94 23.55
C HIS A 314 -14.26 -11.79 25.04
N ILE A 315 -13.40 -10.84 25.40
CA ILE A 315 -13.00 -10.56 26.77
C ILE A 315 -13.37 -9.11 27.09
N LEU A 316 -13.96 -8.91 28.27
CA LEU A 316 -14.16 -7.60 28.87
C LEU A 316 -13.30 -7.51 30.13
N VAL A 317 -12.37 -6.56 30.16
CA VAL A 317 -11.51 -6.33 31.33
C VAL A 317 -12.02 -5.12 32.10
N VAL A 318 -12.58 -5.36 33.29
CA VAL A 318 -13.09 -4.31 34.20
C VAL A 318 -12.19 -4.23 35.43
N GLY A 319 -11.95 -3.02 35.93
CA GLY A 319 -11.30 -2.83 37.23
C GLY A 319 -10.99 -1.36 37.49
N ASP A 320 -10.28 -1.09 38.58
CA ASP A 320 -9.99 0.27 39.04
C ASP A 320 -9.11 1.09 38.07
N PRO A 321 -9.23 2.42 38.04
CA PRO A 321 -8.32 3.27 37.29
C PRO A 321 -6.84 3.00 37.62
N ALA A 322 -5.94 3.26 36.67
CA ALA A 322 -4.47 3.15 36.83
C ALA A 322 -3.90 1.74 37.15
N THR A 323 -4.65 0.66 36.91
CA THR A 323 -4.19 -0.74 37.11
C THR A 323 -3.48 -1.37 35.90
N GLY A 324 -3.03 -0.56 34.93
CA GLY A 324 -2.27 -1.06 33.77
C GLY A 324 -3.09 -1.70 32.64
N LYS A 325 -4.43 -1.78 32.75
CA LYS A 325 -5.33 -2.35 31.71
C LYS A 325 -5.05 -1.84 30.29
N THR A 326 -4.97 -0.51 30.13
CA THR A 326 -4.71 0.12 28.83
C THR A 326 -3.36 -0.32 28.27
N LYS A 327 -2.32 -0.36 29.10
CA LYS A 327 -0.97 -0.76 28.67
C LYS A 327 -0.90 -2.24 28.29
N MET A 328 -1.67 -3.09 28.96
CA MET A 328 -1.82 -4.50 28.62
C MET A 328 -2.44 -4.65 27.23
N LEU A 329 -3.54 -3.95 26.94
CA LEU A 329 -4.21 -4.00 25.64
C LEU A 329 -3.35 -3.41 24.51
N GLU A 330 -2.61 -2.32 24.77
CA GLU A 330 -1.64 -1.75 23.82
C GLU A 330 -0.48 -2.72 23.51
N TYR A 331 -0.06 -3.53 24.48
CA TYR A 331 0.96 -4.56 24.26
C TYR A 331 0.41 -5.66 23.34
N VAL A 332 -0.78 -6.17 23.65
CA VAL A 332 -1.44 -7.22 22.86
C VAL A 332 -1.70 -6.74 21.44
N SER A 333 -2.11 -5.48 21.25
CA SER A 333 -2.33 -4.91 19.91
C SER A 333 -1.06 -4.77 19.06
N LYS A 334 0.12 -4.84 19.67
CA LYS A 334 1.40 -4.86 18.94
C LYS A 334 1.88 -6.29 18.69
N LEU A 335 1.48 -7.23 19.54
CA LEU A 335 1.86 -8.63 19.45
C LEU A 335 1.07 -9.35 18.34
N VAL A 336 -0.22 -9.05 18.20
CA VAL A 336 -1.12 -9.78 17.28
C VAL A 336 -1.21 -9.05 15.94
N PRO A 337 -0.82 -9.71 14.82
CA PRO A 337 -1.02 -9.18 13.47
C PRO A 337 -2.48 -8.81 13.19
N ARG A 338 -2.71 -7.75 12.41
CA ARG A 338 -4.04 -7.20 12.04
C ARG A 338 -4.91 -6.75 13.23
N SER A 339 -4.36 -6.65 14.44
CA SER A 339 -5.10 -6.08 15.56
C SER A 339 -5.12 -4.56 15.48
N ARG A 340 -6.26 -3.95 15.83
CA ARG A 340 -6.45 -2.49 15.85
C ARG A 340 -6.84 -2.06 17.26
N TYR A 341 -6.07 -1.13 17.81
CA TYR A 341 -6.39 -0.51 19.09
C TYR A 341 -7.22 0.75 18.86
N VAL A 342 -8.38 0.85 19.52
CA VAL A 342 -9.28 1.99 19.36
C VAL A 342 -9.76 2.46 20.74
N SER A 343 -9.76 3.78 20.97
CA SER A 343 -10.27 4.39 22.21
C SER A 343 -11.69 4.91 22.03
N GLY A 344 -12.61 4.51 22.91
CA GLY A 344 -14.05 4.78 22.80
C GLY A 344 -14.47 6.25 22.76
N LYS A 345 -13.59 7.21 23.11
CA LYS A 345 -13.88 8.65 22.97
C LYS A 345 -13.95 9.12 21.51
N GLY A 346 -13.37 8.39 20.57
CA GLY A 346 -13.26 8.79 19.16
C GLY A 346 -14.10 7.97 18.18
N VAL A 347 -15.02 7.13 18.66
CA VAL A 347 -15.67 6.11 17.83
C VAL A 347 -17.18 6.24 17.87
N SER A 348 -17.77 6.59 16.72
CA SER A 348 -19.21 6.41 16.53
C SER A 348 -19.49 4.93 16.24
N GLY A 349 -20.62 4.38 16.69
CA GLY A 349 -20.97 2.96 16.49
C GLY A 349 -21.00 2.53 15.01
N VAL A 350 -21.08 3.48 14.08
CA VAL A 350 -21.03 3.29 12.62
C VAL A 350 -19.59 3.17 12.09
N GLY A 351 -18.57 3.63 12.82
CA GLY A 351 -17.16 3.58 12.41
C GLY A 351 -16.44 2.25 12.74
N LEU A 352 -17.00 1.43 13.63
CA LEU A 352 -16.48 0.09 13.97
C LEU A 352 -17.19 -1.04 13.24
N CYS A 353 -18.47 -0.81 12.92
CA CYS A 353 -19.29 -1.75 12.18
C CYS A 353 -19.32 -1.34 10.70
N VAL A 354 -19.54 -2.31 9.82
CA VAL A 354 -19.73 -1.99 8.41
C VAL A 354 -21.06 -1.25 8.27
N ALA A 355 -21.04 -0.05 7.69
CA ALA A 355 -22.23 0.78 7.58
C ALA A 355 -23.16 0.24 6.49
N PRO A 356 -24.48 0.50 6.56
CA PRO A 356 -25.41 0.12 5.50
C PRO A 356 -24.94 0.61 4.11
N GLY A 357 -24.37 1.82 4.04
CA GLY A 357 -23.82 2.41 2.82
C GLY A 357 -22.44 1.92 2.38
N SER A 358 -21.86 0.93 3.07
CA SER A 358 -20.60 0.32 2.64
C SER A 358 -20.85 -0.70 1.53
N PHE A 359 -19.91 -0.81 0.61
CA PHE A 359 -19.97 -1.75 -0.50
C PHE A 359 -19.19 -3.03 -0.17
N VAL A 360 -19.76 -4.19 -0.50
CA VAL A 360 -19.13 -5.51 -0.39
C VAL A 360 -19.05 -6.17 -1.75
N GLN A 361 -17.92 -6.80 -2.02
CA GLN A 361 -17.73 -7.61 -3.22
C GLN A 361 -18.13 -9.05 -2.93
N LEU A 362 -19.09 -9.58 -3.69
CA LEU A 362 -19.55 -10.95 -3.59
C LEU A 362 -18.61 -11.89 -4.36
N SER A 363 -18.73 -13.19 -4.12
CA SER A 363 -17.90 -14.25 -4.72
C SER A 363 -17.99 -14.30 -6.25
N ASP A 364 -19.05 -13.74 -6.82
CA ASP A 364 -19.28 -13.61 -8.28
C ASP A 364 -18.62 -12.35 -8.88
N GLY A 365 -17.90 -11.57 -8.08
CA GLY A 365 -17.22 -10.34 -8.48
C GLY A 365 -18.11 -9.10 -8.44
N SER A 366 -19.42 -9.22 -8.19
CA SER A 366 -20.33 -8.08 -8.11
C SER A 366 -20.11 -7.28 -6.83
N VAL A 367 -20.19 -5.96 -6.93
CA VAL A 367 -20.06 -5.04 -5.80
C VAL A 367 -21.45 -4.51 -5.47
N ARG A 368 -21.94 -4.77 -4.26
CA ARG A 368 -23.27 -4.34 -3.82
C ARG A 368 -23.20 -3.60 -2.50
N GLU A 369 -24.13 -2.67 -2.31
CA GLU A 369 -24.28 -1.98 -1.03
C GLU A 369 -24.80 -2.99 0.00
N ILE A 370 -24.20 -3.01 1.20
CA ILE A 370 -24.58 -3.94 2.27
C ILE A 370 -26.05 -3.80 2.63
N ARG A 371 -26.57 -2.56 2.60
CA ARG A 371 -27.98 -2.28 2.80
C ARG A 371 -28.86 -3.08 1.84
N GLU A 372 -28.53 -3.09 0.55
CA GLU A 372 -29.31 -3.79 -0.47
C GLU A 372 -29.28 -5.31 -0.23
N LEU A 373 -28.12 -5.85 0.12
CA LEU A 373 -27.96 -7.26 0.47
C LEU A 373 -28.78 -7.68 1.68
N VAL A 374 -28.78 -6.87 2.75
CA VAL A 374 -29.54 -7.13 3.97
C VAL A 374 -31.05 -6.96 3.71
N GLU A 375 -31.47 -5.91 3.01
CA GLU A 375 -32.87 -5.69 2.68
C GLU A 375 -33.43 -6.79 1.74
N GLU A 376 -32.65 -7.29 0.78
CA GLU A 376 -33.01 -8.42 -0.07
C GLU A 376 -33.11 -9.74 0.72
N GLN A 377 -32.13 -10.04 1.57
CA GLN A 377 -32.05 -11.31 2.30
C GLN A 377 -33.13 -11.44 3.38
N PHE A 378 -33.48 -10.34 4.03
CA PHE A 378 -34.47 -10.32 5.11
C PHE A 378 -35.84 -9.80 4.67
N GLY A 379 -36.01 -9.39 3.41
CA GLY A 379 -37.31 -8.99 2.85
C GLY A 379 -37.96 -7.79 3.54
N PHE A 380 -37.16 -6.87 4.10
CA PHE A 380 -37.66 -5.70 4.81
C PHE A 380 -38.30 -4.70 3.84
N SER A 381 -39.50 -4.19 4.17
CA SER A 381 -40.08 -3.04 3.47
C SER A 381 -39.31 -1.76 3.81
N LYS A 382 -39.32 -0.75 2.94
CA LYS A 382 -38.77 0.58 3.27
C LYS A 382 -39.35 1.06 4.61
N PRO A 383 -38.52 1.58 5.54
CA PRO A 383 -39.00 2.05 6.84
C PRO A 383 -39.99 3.20 6.67
N GLU A 384 -41.19 3.04 7.20
CA GLU A 384 -42.23 4.06 7.20
C GLU A 384 -42.11 4.86 8.50
N LYS A 385 -41.91 6.18 8.38
CA LYS A 385 -41.77 7.04 9.55
C LYS A 385 -43.13 7.22 10.22
N VAL A 386 -43.26 6.72 11.45
CA VAL A 386 -44.51 6.81 12.22
C VAL A 386 -44.49 8.04 13.11
N GLU A 387 -43.34 8.34 13.72
CA GLU A 387 -43.14 9.51 14.58
C GLU A 387 -41.73 10.08 14.41
N VAL A 388 -41.40 11.18 15.09
CA VAL A 388 -40.06 11.76 15.07
C VAL A 388 -39.08 10.77 15.70
N GLY A 389 -38.25 10.15 14.86
CA GLY A 389 -37.25 9.17 15.28
C GLY A 389 -37.75 7.72 15.34
N VAL A 390 -39.05 7.47 15.08
CA VAL A 390 -39.63 6.12 15.11
C VAL A 390 -40.03 5.68 13.71
N PHE A 391 -39.47 4.56 13.27
CA PHE A 391 -39.72 3.98 11.95
C PHE A 391 -40.29 2.56 12.09
N ARG A 392 -41.32 2.27 11.30
CA ARG A 392 -41.96 0.95 11.22
C ARG A 392 -41.47 0.24 9.95
N VAL A 393 -40.99 -0.98 10.12
CA VAL A 393 -40.56 -1.85 9.01
C VAL A 393 -41.44 -3.10 9.03
N LYS A 394 -42.03 -3.47 7.89
CA LYS A 394 -42.77 -4.73 7.74
C LYS A 394 -41.80 -5.79 7.20
N ASN A 395 -41.78 -6.96 7.84
CA ASN A 395 -41.06 -8.13 7.35
C ASN A 395 -42.02 -9.02 6.51
N LYS A 396 -41.52 -9.68 5.45
CA LYS A 396 -42.32 -10.57 4.61
C LYS A 396 -42.65 -11.90 5.28
N GLU A 397 -41.87 -12.31 6.27
CA GLU A 397 -42.18 -13.49 7.09
C GLU A 397 -42.74 -13.04 8.43
N GLY A 398 -44.00 -13.39 8.68
CA GLY A 398 -44.69 -13.16 9.95
C GLY A 398 -44.11 -14.01 11.07
N ILE A 399 -42.88 -13.73 11.48
CA ILE A 399 -42.35 -14.18 12.76
C ILE A 399 -42.77 -13.12 13.80
N LYS A 400 -43.51 -13.58 14.81
CA LYS A 400 -43.98 -12.79 15.95
C LYS A 400 -42.83 -12.11 16.70
#